data_AF-A0A179VE39-F1
#
_entry.id   AF-A0A179VE39-F1
#
_cell.length_a   1.000
_cell.length_b   1.000
_cell.length_c   1.000
_cell.angle_alpha   90.00
_cell.angle_beta   90.00
_cell.angle_gamma   90.00
#
_symmetry.space_group_name_H-M   'P 1'
#
loop_
_entity.id
_entity.type
_entity.pdbx_description
1 polymer ?
#
loop_
_entity_poly.entity_id
_entity_poly.type
_entity_poly.pdbx_seq_one_letter_code
_entity_poly.pdbx_strand_id
1 'polypeptide(L)'
;MFTTFDLEFAWIGLGAAVVLAVVLLSTDVLRSDLGLPRWKDPCWLGWLAVVLYLVHIFEEYGIAANGARHAFPDTLCGTLGIGTYPACPIPTEFYLFVNIGLTWVVAVLCALLARRYAVMGFAFYSLVAVNCVFHIVAALVTGTYNPGLLTSITLFLPASAWAGYVFLTHRAPALGVGRLLGIVAVGIVVNGALPLTIQLFLHGVISRPVLDLLQLAIAVLILLTGGLLEPRPGPVSSAPGSPR
;
A
#
# COMPACT_ATOMS: atom_id res chain seq x y z
N MET A 1 7.63 -17.52 16.32
CA MET A 1 6.91 -17.88 17.57
C MET A 1 5.58 -17.20 17.45
N PHE A 2 4.47 -17.94 17.47
CA PHE A 2 3.14 -17.34 17.40
C PHE A 2 2.81 -16.67 18.73
N THR A 3 2.32 -15.45 18.69
CA THR A 3 1.99 -14.64 19.86
C THR A 3 0.60 -14.03 19.71
N THR A 4 0.03 -13.52 20.80
CA THR A 4 -1.22 -12.76 20.76
C THR A 4 -1.13 -11.57 19.81
N PHE A 5 0.05 -10.97 19.64
CA PHE A 5 0.24 -9.84 18.75
C PHE A 5 -0.03 -10.18 17.27
N ASP A 6 0.24 -11.43 16.85
CA ASP A 6 -0.08 -11.91 15.49
C ASP A 6 -1.58 -11.84 15.19
N LEU A 7 -2.44 -11.91 16.22
CA LEU A 7 -3.90 -11.80 16.09
C LEU A 7 -4.41 -10.36 16.27
N GLU A 8 -3.74 -9.57 17.12
CA GLU A 8 -4.25 -8.27 17.57
C GLU A 8 -3.77 -7.08 16.73
N PHE A 9 -2.67 -7.20 15.96
CA PHE A 9 -2.12 -6.07 15.20
C PHE A 9 -3.14 -5.47 14.22
N ALA A 10 -3.99 -6.29 13.63
CA ALA A 10 -5.03 -5.85 12.69
C ALA A 10 -6.09 -4.96 13.37
N TRP A 11 -6.42 -5.24 14.64
CA TRP A 11 -7.34 -4.44 15.45
C TRP A 11 -6.72 -3.11 15.87
N ILE A 12 -5.43 -3.12 16.21
CA ILE A 12 -4.66 -1.89 16.46
C ILE A 12 -4.66 -1.01 15.21
N GLY A 13 -4.42 -1.63 14.06
CA GLY A 13 -4.48 -0.97 12.74
C GLY A 13 -5.85 -0.36 12.47
N LEU A 14 -6.95 -1.07 12.76
CA LEU A 14 -8.31 -0.55 12.61
C LEU A 14 -8.56 0.66 13.53
N GLY A 15 -8.14 0.58 14.80
CA GLY A 15 -8.24 1.72 15.73
C GLY A 15 -7.51 2.95 15.20
N ALA A 16 -6.29 2.78 14.69
CA ALA A 16 -5.55 3.85 14.03
C ALA A 16 -6.24 4.38 12.78
N ALA A 17 -6.83 3.50 11.96
CA ALA A 17 -7.58 3.87 10.76
C ALA A 17 -8.78 4.76 11.10
N VAL A 18 -9.53 4.44 12.16
CA VAL A 18 -10.67 5.25 12.62
C VAL A 18 -10.21 6.65 13.04
N VAL A 19 -9.16 6.74 13.87
CA VAL A 19 -8.62 8.03 14.32
C VAL A 19 -8.14 8.85 13.12
N LEU A 20 -7.36 8.25 12.22
CA LEU A 20 -6.85 8.91 11.02
C LEU A 20 -7.99 9.34 10.09
N ALA A 21 -9.04 8.53 9.91
CA ALA A 21 -10.20 8.88 9.12
C ALA A 21 -10.93 10.10 9.69
N VAL A 22 -11.11 10.17 11.01
CA VAL A 22 -11.69 11.36 11.68
C VAL A 22 -10.83 12.58 11.42
N VAL A 23 -9.51 12.50 11.62
CA VAL A 23 -8.60 13.64 11.34
C VAL A 23 -8.67 14.07 9.87
N LEU A 24 -8.67 13.10 8.95
CA LEU A 24 -8.67 13.29 7.50
C LEU A 24 -9.98 13.91 6.97
N LEU A 25 -11.11 13.60 7.61
CA LEU A 25 -12.43 14.09 7.22
C LEU A 25 -12.87 15.34 7.99
N SER A 26 -12.42 15.52 9.23
CA SER A 26 -12.89 16.61 10.10
C SER A 26 -11.89 17.76 10.23
N THR A 27 -10.67 17.63 9.72
CA THR A 27 -9.64 18.68 9.82
C THR A 27 -8.89 18.87 8.50
N ASP A 28 -8.12 19.97 8.43
CA ASP A 28 -7.21 20.25 7.33
C ASP A 28 -5.74 19.90 7.63
N VAL A 29 -5.48 19.27 8.78
CA VAL A 29 -4.11 18.99 9.26
C VAL A 29 -3.37 18.09 8.26
N LEU A 30 -4.03 17.15 7.60
CA LEU A 30 -3.42 16.18 6.68
C LEU A 30 -3.41 16.65 5.21
N ARG A 31 -3.61 17.95 4.96
CA ARG A 31 -3.52 18.55 3.62
C ARG A 31 -2.19 19.28 3.43
N SER A 32 -1.72 19.33 2.19
CA SER A 32 -0.56 20.14 1.80
C SER A 32 -0.93 21.47 1.17
N ASP A 33 -2.08 21.55 0.50
CA ASP A 33 -2.58 22.73 -0.18
C ASP A 33 -4.05 22.97 0.18
N LEU A 34 -4.34 24.11 0.82
CA LEU A 34 -5.69 24.49 1.21
C LEU A 34 -6.51 25.08 0.05
N GLY A 35 -5.85 25.53 -1.02
CA GLY A 35 -6.47 26.05 -2.23
C GLY A 35 -7.05 24.98 -3.14
N LEU A 36 -6.60 23.72 -3.00
CA LEU A 36 -7.17 22.57 -3.72
C LEU A 36 -8.25 21.87 -2.90
N PRO A 37 -9.34 21.36 -3.50
CA PRO A 37 -10.25 20.48 -2.77
C PRO A 37 -9.48 19.28 -2.18
N ARG A 38 -9.79 18.89 -0.94
CA ARG A 38 -9.04 17.85 -0.20
C ARG A 38 -8.85 16.55 -0.99
N TRP A 39 -9.86 16.13 -1.73
CA TRP A 39 -9.88 14.90 -2.53
C TRP A 39 -8.88 14.93 -3.69
N LYS A 40 -8.25 16.08 -3.95
CA LYS A 40 -7.29 16.32 -5.03
C LYS A 40 -5.91 16.69 -4.49
N ASP A 41 -5.78 16.89 -3.17
CA ASP A 41 -4.51 17.18 -2.51
C ASP A 41 -3.69 15.89 -2.37
N PRO A 42 -2.45 15.84 -2.89
CA PRO A 42 -1.64 14.63 -2.83
C PRO A 42 -1.33 14.15 -1.41
N CYS A 43 -1.15 15.07 -0.44
CA CYS A 43 -0.90 14.68 0.93
C CYS A 43 -2.13 14.02 1.56
N TRP A 44 -3.31 14.61 1.34
CA TRP A 44 -4.58 14.04 1.77
C TRP A 44 -4.82 12.66 1.15
N LEU A 45 -4.54 12.50 -0.15
CA LEU A 45 -4.65 11.20 -0.83
C LEU A 45 -3.64 10.17 -0.30
N GLY A 46 -2.42 10.59 0.02
CA GLY A 46 -1.43 9.72 0.67
C GLY A 46 -1.93 9.19 2.01
N TRP A 47 -2.51 10.06 2.85
CA TRP A 47 -3.11 9.64 4.12
C TRP A 47 -4.37 8.79 3.94
N LEU A 48 -5.17 9.06 2.91
CA LEU A 48 -6.30 8.19 2.57
C LEU A 48 -5.79 6.77 2.28
N ALA A 49 -4.72 6.62 1.49
CA ALA A 49 -4.14 5.31 1.21
C ALA A 49 -3.73 4.54 2.47
N VAL A 50 -3.17 5.23 3.49
CA VAL A 50 -2.87 4.63 4.80
C VAL A 50 -4.14 4.10 5.47
N VAL A 51 -5.18 4.93 5.57
CA VAL A 51 -6.47 4.54 6.19
C VAL A 51 -7.07 3.33 5.49
N LEU A 52 -7.15 3.37 4.15
CA LEU A 52 -7.75 2.30 3.37
C LEU A 52 -6.98 0.98 3.58
N TYR A 53 -5.66 1.03 3.59
CA TYR A 53 -4.86 -0.19 3.72
C TYR A 53 -4.90 -0.76 5.15
N LEU A 54 -5.01 0.07 6.19
CA LEU A 54 -5.24 -0.40 7.55
C LEU A 54 -6.61 -1.11 7.69
N VAL A 55 -7.66 -0.61 7.03
CA VAL A 55 -8.97 -1.28 6.98
C VAL A 55 -8.89 -2.59 6.20
N HIS A 56 -8.12 -2.63 5.11
CA HIS A 56 -7.89 -3.85 4.33
C HIS A 56 -7.16 -4.93 5.15
N ILE A 57 -6.09 -4.57 5.87
CA ILE A 57 -5.41 -5.48 6.81
C ILE A 57 -6.39 -6.02 7.85
N PHE A 58 -7.32 -5.19 8.33
CA PHE A 58 -8.36 -5.65 9.26
C PHE A 58 -9.28 -6.71 8.64
N GLU A 59 -9.67 -6.57 7.38
CA GLU A 59 -10.44 -7.62 6.70
C GLU A 59 -9.64 -8.93 6.59
N GLU A 60 -8.36 -8.85 6.23
CA GLU A 60 -7.50 -10.02 6.00
C GLU A 60 -7.13 -10.77 7.30
N TYR A 61 -6.75 -10.02 8.33
CA TYR A 61 -6.13 -10.55 9.55
C TYR A 61 -7.01 -10.41 10.80
N GLY A 62 -8.01 -9.55 10.78
CA GLY A 62 -8.99 -9.38 11.85
C GLY A 62 -10.21 -10.26 11.60
N ILE A 63 -11.17 -9.75 10.82
CA ILE A 63 -12.41 -10.44 10.48
C ILE A 63 -12.71 -10.23 8.99
N ALA A 64 -12.72 -11.33 8.24
CA ALA A 64 -13.10 -11.35 6.84
C ALA A 64 -14.62 -11.16 6.68
N ALA A 65 -15.07 -10.77 5.48
CA ALA A 65 -16.47 -10.46 5.20
C ALA A 65 -17.43 -11.65 5.42
N ASN A 66 -16.92 -12.88 5.33
CA ASN A 66 -17.66 -14.11 5.64
C ASN A 66 -17.66 -14.47 7.14
N GLY A 67 -17.09 -13.61 8.00
CA GLY A 67 -16.99 -13.81 9.45
C GLY A 67 -15.78 -14.62 9.90
N ALA A 68 -14.97 -15.16 8.98
CA ALA A 68 -13.76 -15.89 9.34
C ALA A 68 -12.73 -14.95 9.97
N ARG A 69 -12.16 -15.35 11.11
CA ARG A 69 -11.12 -14.58 11.78
C ARG A 69 -9.75 -14.94 11.22
N HIS A 70 -8.88 -13.95 11.05
CA HIS A 70 -7.49 -14.16 10.66
C HIS A 70 -7.33 -15.08 9.42
N ALA A 71 -8.14 -14.84 8.40
CA ALA A 71 -8.38 -15.79 7.32
C ALA A 71 -7.32 -15.75 6.20
N PHE A 72 -6.60 -14.63 6.05
CA PHE A 72 -5.63 -14.48 4.97
C PHE A 72 -4.45 -15.46 5.07
N PRO A 73 -3.80 -15.67 6.24
CA PRO A 73 -2.74 -16.66 6.37
C PRO A 73 -3.14 -18.09 5.96
N ASP A 74 -4.34 -18.53 6.37
CA ASP A 74 -4.91 -19.81 5.96
C ASP A 74 -5.15 -19.87 4.45
N THR A 75 -5.70 -18.81 3.87
CA THR A 75 -5.93 -18.71 2.41
C THR A 75 -4.62 -18.78 1.63
N LEU A 76 -3.56 -18.12 2.11
CA LEU A 76 -2.25 -18.14 1.49
C LEU A 76 -1.61 -19.54 1.56
N CYS A 77 -1.61 -20.16 2.75
CA CYS A 77 -1.07 -21.51 2.92
C CYS A 77 -1.85 -22.55 2.10
N GLY A 78 -3.17 -22.41 2.01
CA GLY A 78 -4.03 -23.24 1.15
C GLY A 78 -3.72 -23.05 -0.34
N THR A 79 -3.56 -21.81 -0.81
CA THR A 79 -3.23 -21.49 -2.21
C THR A 79 -1.87 -22.04 -2.63
N LEU A 80 -0.90 -22.04 -1.71
CA LEU A 80 0.43 -22.62 -1.93
C LEU A 80 0.46 -24.14 -1.76
N GLY A 81 -0.61 -24.77 -1.26
CA GLY A 81 -0.68 -26.22 -1.04
C GLY A 81 0.22 -26.72 0.09
N ILE A 82 0.52 -25.87 1.08
CA ILE A 82 1.49 -26.15 2.16
C ILE A 82 0.84 -26.36 3.54
N GLY A 83 -0.45 -26.69 3.55
CA GLY A 83 -1.22 -26.95 4.78
C GLY A 83 -1.98 -25.71 5.28
N THR A 84 -2.28 -25.69 6.58
CA THR A 84 -3.06 -24.64 7.24
C THR A 84 -2.23 -23.85 8.23
N TYR A 85 -2.57 -22.58 8.43
CA TYR A 85 -1.96 -21.75 9.44
C TYR A 85 -2.44 -22.16 10.85
N PRO A 86 -1.61 -22.05 11.90
CA PRO A 86 -0.21 -21.66 11.93
C PRO A 86 0.78 -22.83 11.72
N ALA A 87 0.30 -24.00 11.30
CA ALA A 87 1.12 -25.20 11.14
C ALA A 87 1.90 -25.24 9.81
N CYS A 88 1.53 -24.41 8.83
CA CYS A 88 2.25 -24.31 7.56
C CYS A 88 3.68 -23.77 7.76
N PRO A 89 4.62 -24.06 6.84
CA PRO A 89 6.03 -23.73 7.03
C PRO A 89 6.36 -22.22 6.99
N ILE A 90 5.42 -21.36 6.61
CA ILE A 90 5.64 -19.90 6.58
C ILE A 90 5.79 -19.40 8.02
N PRO A 91 6.90 -18.70 8.35
CA PRO A 91 7.08 -18.13 9.68
C PRO A 91 5.96 -17.16 10.04
N THR A 92 5.44 -17.22 11.27
CA THR A 92 4.30 -16.38 11.67
C THR A 92 4.63 -14.89 11.61
N GLU A 93 5.86 -14.51 11.98
CA GLU A 93 6.29 -13.11 11.95
C GLU A 93 6.49 -12.55 10.54
N PHE A 94 6.56 -13.38 9.50
CA PHE A 94 6.62 -12.93 8.11
C PHE A 94 5.46 -11.96 7.80
N TYR A 95 4.26 -12.33 8.22
CA TYR A 95 3.05 -11.53 8.01
C TYR A 95 3.13 -10.18 8.73
N LEU A 96 3.75 -10.13 9.91
CA LEU A 96 3.97 -8.89 10.66
C LEU A 96 4.99 -8.00 9.96
N PHE A 97 6.11 -8.56 9.51
CA PHE A 97 7.15 -7.78 8.81
C PHE A 97 6.62 -7.15 7.52
N VAL A 98 5.83 -7.90 6.74
CA VAL A 98 5.16 -7.38 5.55
C VAL A 98 4.23 -6.24 5.95
N ASN A 99 3.26 -6.46 6.83
CA ASN A 99 2.20 -5.48 7.08
C ASN A 99 2.66 -4.26 7.89
N ILE A 100 3.48 -4.44 8.91
CA ILE A 100 3.98 -3.31 9.72
C ILE A 100 5.01 -2.53 8.92
N GLY A 101 6.00 -3.21 8.31
CA GLY A 101 7.03 -2.54 7.53
C GLY A 101 6.44 -1.77 6.35
N LEU A 102 5.49 -2.37 5.66
CA LEU A 102 4.91 -1.77 4.48
C LEU A 102 3.84 -0.71 4.82
N THR A 103 2.88 -1.04 5.67
CA THR A 103 1.73 -0.16 5.88
C THR A 103 1.95 0.82 7.02
N TRP A 104 2.51 0.37 8.14
CA TRP A 104 2.68 1.26 9.30
C TRP A 104 3.88 2.18 9.15
N VAL A 105 4.89 1.78 8.37
CA VAL A 105 6.08 2.58 8.11
C VAL A 105 6.04 3.19 6.72
N VAL A 106 6.11 2.38 5.65
CA VAL A 106 6.27 2.92 4.28
C VAL A 106 5.09 3.79 3.83
N ALA A 107 3.84 3.36 4.07
CA ALA A 107 2.66 4.16 3.70
C ALA A 107 2.64 5.51 4.42
N VAL A 108 2.94 5.51 5.71
CA VAL A 108 3.01 6.73 6.54
C VAL A 108 4.13 7.65 6.06
N LEU A 109 5.31 7.10 5.74
CA LEU A 109 6.42 7.88 5.18
C LEU A 109 6.05 8.50 3.82
N CYS A 110 5.39 7.75 2.94
CA CYS A 110 4.86 8.30 1.68
C CYS A 110 3.90 9.47 1.96
N ALA A 111 2.94 9.32 2.87
CA ALA A 111 1.97 10.35 3.21
C ALA A 111 2.60 11.61 3.86
N LEU A 112 3.62 11.42 4.70
CA LEU A 112 4.39 12.53 5.30
C LEU A 112 5.20 13.28 4.23
N LEU A 113 5.90 12.55 3.38
CA LEU A 113 6.72 13.13 2.31
C LEU A 113 5.87 13.80 1.22
N ALA A 114 4.60 13.40 1.08
CA ALA A 114 3.65 13.97 0.12
C ALA A 114 3.43 15.49 0.29
N ARG A 115 3.70 16.04 1.47
CA ARG A 115 3.68 17.49 1.70
C ARG A 115 4.68 18.25 0.84
N ARG A 116 5.81 17.62 0.53
CA ARG A 116 6.91 18.22 -0.24
C ARG A 116 7.03 17.64 -1.64
N TYR A 117 6.72 16.36 -1.79
CA TYR A 117 6.93 15.59 -3.01
C TYR A 117 5.63 14.95 -3.44
N ALA A 118 4.99 15.48 -4.46
CA ALA A 118 3.61 15.13 -4.77
C ALA A 118 3.42 13.69 -5.20
N VAL A 119 4.41 13.12 -5.89
CA VAL A 119 4.38 11.72 -6.32
C VAL A 119 4.32 10.79 -5.11
N MET A 120 4.89 11.18 -3.96
CA MET A 120 4.80 10.38 -2.73
C MET A 120 3.36 10.21 -2.23
N GLY A 121 2.49 11.19 -2.47
CA GLY A 121 1.05 11.07 -2.18
C GLY A 121 0.35 9.97 -2.97
N PHE A 122 0.96 9.54 -4.08
CA PHE A 122 0.44 8.49 -4.97
C PHE A 122 1.30 7.22 -4.96
N ALA A 123 2.53 7.27 -4.47
CA ALA A 123 3.46 6.14 -4.53
C ALA A 123 2.89 4.90 -3.86
N PHE A 124 2.25 5.04 -2.70
CA PHE A 124 1.65 3.90 -1.99
C PHE A 124 0.43 3.29 -2.71
N TYR A 125 -0.21 4.04 -3.62
CA TYR A 125 -1.26 3.49 -4.48
C TYR A 125 -0.73 2.42 -5.46
N SER A 126 0.59 2.32 -5.66
CA SER A 126 1.20 1.19 -6.35
C SER A 126 0.76 -0.14 -5.74
N LEU A 127 0.82 -0.25 -4.42
CA LEU A 127 0.40 -1.45 -3.72
C LEU A 127 -1.13 -1.55 -3.67
N VAL A 128 -1.82 -0.48 -3.29
CA VAL A 128 -3.30 -0.45 -3.20
C VAL A 128 -3.94 -0.95 -4.49
N ALA A 129 -3.52 -0.41 -5.64
CA ALA A 129 -4.12 -0.73 -6.93
C ALA A 129 -3.79 -2.16 -7.39
N VAL A 130 -2.54 -2.60 -7.23
CA VAL A 130 -2.12 -3.94 -7.69
C VAL A 130 -2.69 -5.02 -6.77
N ASN A 131 -2.71 -4.79 -5.47
CA ASN A 131 -3.29 -5.71 -4.50
C ASN A 131 -4.82 -5.85 -4.72
N CYS A 132 -5.52 -4.73 -5.01
CA CYS A 132 -6.90 -4.75 -5.46
C CYS A 132 -7.13 -5.67 -6.67
N VAL A 133 -6.26 -5.60 -7.68
CA VAL A 133 -6.35 -6.45 -8.87
C VAL A 133 -6.15 -7.92 -8.48
N PHE A 134 -5.18 -8.23 -7.61
CA PHE A 134 -4.94 -9.62 -7.18
C PHE A 134 -6.16 -10.23 -6.48
N HIS A 135 -6.79 -9.54 -5.52
CA HIS A 135 -7.98 -10.08 -4.84
C HIS A 135 -9.17 -10.27 -5.78
N ILE A 136 -9.42 -9.30 -6.67
CA ILE A 136 -10.52 -9.39 -7.66
C ILE A 136 -10.26 -10.53 -8.63
N VAL A 137 -9.05 -10.62 -9.19
CA VAL A 137 -8.69 -11.70 -10.13
C VAL A 137 -8.74 -13.06 -9.44
N ALA A 138 -8.22 -13.19 -8.22
CA ALA A 138 -8.30 -14.43 -7.44
C ALA A 138 -9.76 -14.87 -7.21
N ALA A 139 -10.65 -13.93 -6.88
CA ALA A 139 -12.08 -14.21 -6.72
C ALA A 139 -12.73 -14.67 -8.03
N LEU A 140 -12.42 -14.00 -9.15
CA LEU A 140 -12.94 -14.36 -10.46
C LEU A 140 -12.45 -15.73 -10.94
N VAL A 141 -11.18 -16.05 -10.70
CA VAL A 141 -10.57 -17.33 -11.10
C VAL A 141 -11.08 -18.49 -10.24
N THR A 142 -11.20 -18.28 -8.93
CA THR A 142 -11.65 -19.34 -8.01
C THR A 142 -13.18 -19.45 -7.93
N GLY A 143 -13.91 -18.41 -8.34
CA GLY A 143 -15.35 -18.30 -8.13
C GLY A 143 -15.75 -18.17 -6.66
N THR A 144 -14.80 -17.83 -5.78
CA THR A 144 -15.01 -17.79 -4.32
C THR A 144 -14.51 -16.51 -3.70
N TYR A 145 -15.08 -16.16 -2.55
CA TYR A 145 -14.57 -15.06 -1.73
C TYR A 145 -13.17 -15.38 -1.21
N ASN A 146 -12.27 -14.39 -1.25
CA ASN A 146 -10.99 -14.43 -0.56
C ASN A 146 -10.89 -13.23 0.41
N PRO A 147 -10.19 -13.38 1.56
CA PRO A 147 -9.98 -12.29 2.50
C PRO A 147 -9.31 -11.11 1.79
N GLY A 148 -9.86 -9.90 1.97
CA GLY A 148 -9.40 -8.69 1.28
C GLY A 148 -10.23 -8.30 0.05
N LEU A 149 -11.13 -9.17 -0.43
CA LEU A 149 -11.98 -8.90 -1.60
C LEU A 149 -12.99 -7.77 -1.35
N LEU A 150 -13.60 -7.69 -0.17
CA LEU A 150 -14.62 -6.68 0.11
C LEU A 150 -14.01 -5.28 0.03
N THR A 151 -12.91 -5.05 0.74
CA THR A 151 -12.18 -3.79 0.74
C THR A 151 -11.51 -3.51 -0.60
N SER A 152 -11.09 -4.54 -1.34
CA SER A 152 -10.61 -4.36 -2.71
C SER A 152 -11.67 -3.72 -3.62
N ILE A 153 -12.90 -4.24 -3.60
CA ILE A 153 -14.00 -3.73 -4.44
C ILE A 153 -14.51 -2.38 -3.92
N THR A 154 -14.75 -2.27 -2.61
CA THR A 154 -15.46 -1.12 -2.04
C THR A 154 -14.56 0.07 -1.73
N LEU A 155 -13.26 -0.16 -1.51
CA LEU A 155 -12.31 0.88 -1.11
C LEU A 155 -11.18 1.05 -2.11
N PHE A 156 -10.40 0.00 -2.38
CA PHE A 156 -9.20 0.15 -3.19
C PHE A 156 -9.50 0.49 -4.64
N LEU A 157 -10.49 -0.16 -5.26
CA LEU A 157 -10.86 0.09 -6.64
C LEU A 157 -11.29 1.57 -6.87
N PRO A 158 -12.28 2.12 -6.15
CA PRO A 158 -12.67 3.52 -6.34
C PRO A 158 -11.56 4.49 -5.97
N ALA A 159 -10.81 4.23 -4.90
CA ALA A 159 -9.73 5.11 -4.48
C ALA A 159 -8.56 5.12 -5.48
N SER A 160 -8.20 3.98 -6.05
CA SER A 160 -7.12 3.87 -7.04
C SER A 160 -7.53 4.52 -8.35
N ALA A 161 -8.78 4.32 -8.80
CA ALA A 161 -9.31 5.00 -9.98
C ALA A 161 -9.29 6.53 -9.80
N TRP A 162 -9.74 7.01 -8.64
CA TRP A 162 -9.74 8.44 -8.31
C TRP A 162 -8.32 9.01 -8.21
N ALA A 163 -7.43 8.34 -7.49
CA ALA A 163 -6.04 8.77 -7.35
C ALA A 163 -5.33 8.81 -8.71
N GLY A 164 -5.55 7.81 -9.58
CA GLY A 164 -5.05 7.80 -10.96
C GLY A 164 -5.60 8.95 -11.79
N TYR A 165 -6.90 9.24 -11.69
CA TYR A 165 -7.50 10.40 -12.35
C TYR A 165 -6.87 11.71 -11.88
N VAL A 166 -6.72 11.92 -10.57
CA VAL A 166 -6.08 13.12 -10.01
C VAL A 166 -4.62 13.19 -10.49
N PHE A 167 -3.87 12.10 -10.42
CA PHE A 167 -2.47 12.04 -10.87
C PHE A 167 -2.28 12.54 -12.32
N LEU A 168 -3.21 12.19 -13.21
CA LEU A 168 -3.15 12.54 -14.63
C LEU A 168 -3.69 13.93 -14.96
N THR A 169 -4.52 14.54 -14.10
CA THR A 169 -5.29 15.74 -14.45
C THR A 169 -5.05 16.95 -13.57
N HIS A 170 -4.58 16.78 -12.34
CA HIS A 170 -4.64 17.84 -11.32
C HIS A 170 -3.43 18.76 -11.21
N ARG A 171 -2.37 18.53 -11.97
CA ARG A 171 -1.23 19.43 -12.01
C ARG A 171 -1.04 20.00 -13.40
N ALA A 172 -0.56 21.25 -13.44
CA ALA A 172 -0.05 21.90 -14.64
C ALA A 172 1.46 22.16 -14.43
N PRO A 173 2.36 21.45 -15.13
CA PRO A 173 2.09 20.32 -16.04
C PRO A 173 1.67 19.05 -15.27
N ALA A 174 0.92 18.17 -15.95
CA ALA A 174 0.50 16.89 -15.39
C ALA A 174 1.71 15.99 -15.13
N LEU A 175 1.61 15.09 -14.13
CA LEU A 175 2.70 14.17 -13.80
C LEU A 175 2.97 13.17 -14.95
N GLY A 176 1.94 12.88 -15.74
CA GLY A 176 2.05 12.14 -17.01
C GLY A 176 2.00 10.61 -16.86
N VAL A 177 1.57 9.95 -17.93
CA VAL A 177 1.31 8.50 -17.96
C VAL A 177 2.58 7.68 -17.64
N GLY A 178 3.76 8.11 -18.10
CA GLY A 178 5.00 7.39 -17.84
C GLY A 178 5.31 7.21 -16.34
N ARG A 179 5.01 8.23 -15.51
CA ARG A 179 5.19 8.12 -14.05
C ARG A 179 4.13 7.24 -13.42
N LEU A 180 2.88 7.31 -13.89
CA LEU A 180 1.82 6.42 -13.43
C LEU A 180 2.18 4.95 -13.71
N LEU A 181 2.70 4.65 -14.91
CA LEU A 181 3.20 3.31 -15.25
C LEU A 181 4.35 2.88 -14.35
N GLY A 182 5.25 3.80 -13.98
CA GLY A 182 6.31 3.52 -13.02
C GLY A 182 5.79 3.15 -11.62
N ILE A 183 4.74 3.84 -11.14
CA ILE A 183 4.04 3.51 -9.89
C ILE A 183 3.40 2.12 -9.99
N VAL A 184 2.67 1.82 -11.07
CA VAL A 184 2.06 0.50 -11.25
C VAL A 184 3.13 -0.60 -11.33
N ALA A 185 4.23 -0.35 -12.03
CA ALA A 185 5.32 -1.31 -12.19
C ALA A 185 5.96 -1.68 -10.84
N VAL A 186 6.24 -0.70 -9.96
CA VAL A 186 6.77 -1.03 -8.62
C VAL A 186 5.75 -1.80 -7.78
N GLY A 187 4.45 -1.52 -7.93
CA GLY A 187 3.39 -2.29 -7.28
C GLY A 187 3.38 -3.75 -7.70
N ILE A 188 3.53 -4.03 -9.00
CA ILE A 188 3.64 -5.40 -9.54
C ILE A 188 4.87 -6.10 -8.97
N VAL A 189 6.02 -5.42 -8.94
CA VAL A 189 7.26 -5.97 -8.38
C VAL A 189 7.10 -6.31 -6.89
N VAL A 190 6.56 -5.39 -6.10
CA VAL A 190 6.38 -5.57 -4.65
C VAL A 190 5.41 -6.72 -4.35
N ASN A 191 4.25 -6.76 -4.99
CA ASN A 191 3.28 -7.85 -4.79
C ASN A 191 3.80 -9.19 -5.32
N GLY A 192 4.49 -9.21 -6.46
CA GLY A 192 5.04 -10.43 -7.05
C GLY A 192 6.23 -10.99 -6.28
N ALA A 193 7.00 -10.12 -5.60
CA ALA A 193 8.14 -10.53 -4.79
C ALA A 193 7.72 -11.31 -3.52
N LEU A 194 6.52 -11.09 -3.00
CA LEU A 194 5.99 -11.82 -1.84
C LEU A 194 5.90 -13.34 -2.09
N PRO A 195 5.10 -13.85 -3.05
CA PRO A 195 5.03 -15.28 -3.32
C PRO A 195 6.37 -15.83 -3.82
N LEU A 196 7.16 -15.04 -4.57
CA LEU A 196 8.50 -15.45 -5.01
C LEU A 196 9.43 -15.73 -3.83
N THR A 197 9.52 -14.81 -2.87
CA THR A 197 10.40 -14.97 -1.71
C THR A 197 9.94 -16.08 -0.78
N ILE A 198 8.63 -16.27 -0.61
CA ILE A 198 8.07 -17.45 0.08
C ILE A 198 8.53 -18.73 -0.61
N GLN A 199 8.40 -18.83 -1.93
CA GLN A 199 8.81 -20.04 -2.65
C GLN A 199 10.31 -20.30 -2.52
N LEU A 200 11.16 -19.27 -2.64
CA LEU A 200 12.60 -19.43 -2.42
C LEU A 200 12.91 -19.96 -1.02
N PHE A 201 12.18 -19.50 0.00
CA PHE A 201 12.31 -19.99 1.37
C PHE A 201 11.85 -21.45 1.51
N LEU A 202 10.68 -21.80 0.97
CA LEU A 202 10.13 -23.16 1.02
C LEU A 202 11.03 -24.18 0.32
N HIS A 203 11.75 -23.77 -0.73
CA HIS A 203 12.73 -24.60 -1.43
C HIS A 203 14.13 -24.58 -0.80
N GLY A 204 14.31 -23.95 0.37
CA GLY A 204 15.58 -23.91 1.10
C GLY A 204 16.67 -23.05 0.44
N VAL A 205 16.31 -22.20 -0.54
CA VAL A 205 17.25 -21.32 -1.24
C VAL A 205 17.67 -20.14 -0.36
N ILE A 206 16.74 -19.62 0.44
CA ILE A 206 17.01 -18.53 1.39
C ILE A 206 16.66 -18.94 2.81
N SER A 207 17.38 -18.38 3.78
CA SER A 207 17.09 -18.59 5.20
C SER A 207 15.95 -17.68 5.68
N ARG A 208 15.37 -18.02 6.83
CA ARG A 208 14.31 -17.23 7.48
C ARG A 208 14.70 -15.75 7.71
N PRO A 209 15.88 -15.42 8.27
CA PRO A 209 16.28 -14.01 8.41
C PRO A 209 16.38 -13.27 7.06
N VAL A 210 16.78 -13.97 5.99
CA VAL A 210 16.85 -13.37 4.65
C VAL A 210 15.45 -13.11 4.12
N LEU A 211 14.50 -14.05 4.31
CA LEU A 211 13.10 -13.86 3.95
C LEU A 211 12.52 -12.58 4.60
N ASP A 212 12.72 -12.42 5.91
CA ASP A 212 12.19 -11.30 6.69
C ASP A 212 12.81 -9.96 6.26
N LEU A 213 14.15 -9.92 6.09
CA LEU A 213 14.86 -8.73 5.63
C LEU A 213 14.44 -8.31 4.21
N LEU A 214 14.18 -9.28 3.33
CA LEU A 214 13.71 -8.99 1.99
C LEU A 214 12.35 -8.27 2.01
N GLN A 215 11.44 -8.61 2.93
CA GLN A 215 10.14 -7.92 3.00
C GLN A 215 10.29 -6.43 3.31
N LEU A 216 11.19 -6.11 4.25
CA LEU A 216 11.51 -4.72 4.59
C LEU A 216 12.19 -4.00 3.42
N ALA A 217 13.14 -4.67 2.75
CA ALA A 217 13.85 -4.09 1.61
C ALA A 217 12.93 -3.85 0.40
N ILE A 218 12.03 -4.79 0.11
CA ILE A 218 11.05 -4.70 -0.96
C ILE A 218 10.09 -3.52 -0.70
N ALA A 219 9.64 -3.33 0.55
CA ALA A 219 8.77 -2.22 0.89
C ALA A 219 9.41 -0.85 0.59
N VAL A 220 10.72 -0.71 0.79
CA VAL A 220 11.47 0.54 0.50
C VAL A 220 11.45 0.90 -1.00
N LEU A 221 11.25 -0.05 -1.90
CA LEU A 221 11.18 0.22 -3.35
C LEU A 221 10.08 1.23 -3.68
N ILE A 222 8.95 1.22 -2.96
CA ILE A 222 7.86 2.18 -3.16
C ILE A 222 8.36 3.62 -2.91
N LEU A 223 9.11 3.84 -1.83
CA LEU A 223 9.69 5.15 -1.50
C LEU A 223 10.74 5.56 -2.55
N LEU A 224 11.62 4.65 -2.93
CA LEU A 224 12.66 4.94 -3.91
C LEU A 224 12.05 5.30 -5.27
N THR A 225 11.09 4.53 -5.75
CA THR A 225 10.39 4.81 -7.01
C THR A 225 9.62 6.13 -6.93
N GLY A 226 8.92 6.41 -5.83
CA GLY A 226 8.26 7.69 -5.63
C GLY A 226 9.23 8.88 -5.73
N GLY A 227 10.42 8.75 -5.13
CA GLY A 227 11.44 9.80 -5.16
C GLY A 227 12.10 9.96 -6.53
N LEU A 228 12.36 8.86 -7.22
CA LEU A 228 12.92 8.87 -8.58
C LEU A 228 11.96 9.45 -9.60
N LEU A 229 10.66 9.23 -9.42
CA LEU A 229 9.62 9.73 -10.32
C LEU A 229 9.22 11.17 -10.02
N GLU A 230 9.59 11.72 -8.87
CA GLU A 230 9.29 13.11 -8.52
C GLU A 230 9.88 14.08 -9.58
N PRO A 231 9.10 15.04 -10.09
CA PRO A 231 9.63 16.06 -10.98
C PRO A 231 10.77 16.83 -10.31
N ARG A 232 11.91 16.93 -11.00
CA ARG A 232 13.01 17.80 -10.53
C ARG A 232 12.54 19.25 -10.56
N PRO A 233 12.93 20.09 -9.59
CA PRO A 233 12.74 21.53 -9.70
C PRO A 233 13.33 22.00 -11.04
N GLY A 234 12.54 22.70 -11.85
CA GLY A 234 13.05 23.30 -13.08
C GLY A 234 14.19 24.27 -12.77
N PRO A 235 15.07 24.56 -13.74
CA PRO A 235 15.97 25.69 -13.60
C PRO A 235 15.14 26.93 -13.29
N VAL A 236 15.52 27.68 -12.24
CA VAL A 236 14.97 29.02 -12.03
C VAL A 236 15.27 29.80 -13.30
N SER A 237 14.24 30.14 -14.06
CA SER A 237 14.37 31.02 -15.22
C SER A 237 14.88 32.36 -14.72
N SER A 238 16.18 32.58 -14.77
CA SER A 238 16.79 33.90 -14.68
C SER A 238 16.51 34.60 -16.01
N ALA A 239 15.38 35.29 -16.10
CA ALA A 239 15.06 36.17 -17.22
C ALA A 239 14.97 37.62 -16.68
N PRO A 240 15.28 38.63 -17.50
CA PRO A 240 16.50 39.43 -17.34
C PRO A 240 16.21 40.76 -16.65
N GLY A 241 17.23 41.32 -15.99
CA GLY A 241 17.20 42.70 -15.51
C GLY A 241 16.83 43.65 -16.66
N SER A 242 15.75 44.41 -16.46
CA SER A 242 15.39 45.52 -17.32
C SER A 242 16.49 46.60 -17.26
N PRO A 243 16.95 47.17 -18.37
CA PRO A 243 17.84 48.32 -18.32
C PRO A 243 17.07 49.53 -17.80
N ARG A 244 17.68 50.25 -16.85
CA ARG A 244 17.36 51.65 -16.55
C ARG A 244 18.57 52.49 -16.92
#